data_AF-A0AAW9EDZ2-F1
#
_entry.id   AF-A0AAW9EDZ2-F1
#
_cell.length_a   1.000
_cell.length_b   1.000
_cell.length_c   1.000
_cell.angle_alpha   90.00
_cell.angle_beta   90.00
_cell.angle_gamma   90.00
#
_symmetry.space_group_name_H-M   'P 1'
#
loop_
_entity.id
_entity.type
_entity.pdbx_description
1 polymer ?
#
loop_
_entity_poly.entity_id
_entity_poly.type
_entity_poly.pdbx_seq_one_letter_code
_entity_poly.pdbx_strand_id
1 'polypeptide(L)'
;MSYQCPLCSQPLALKAHSWVCDNHHQFDCAKEGYVNLLPVQFKRSKEPGDSAEMISARRDFLDAGFYQPMRDKVAQLVAEYLPEDNPQVLD
;
A
#
# COMPACT_ATOMS: atom_id res chain seq x y z
N MET A 1 -5.01 -11.82 2.92
CA MET A 1 -3.81 -10.97 2.80
C MET A 1 -3.22 -10.88 4.18
N SER A 2 -2.03 -11.43 4.39
CA SER A 2 -1.39 -11.44 5.71
C SER A 2 -0.31 -10.39 5.72
N TYR A 3 -0.54 -9.29 6.43
CA TYR A 3 0.53 -8.31 6.66
C TYR A 3 1.56 -8.91 7.60
N GLN A 4 2.83 -8.61 7.37
CA GLN A 4 3.94 -9.03 8.23
C GLN A 4 4.45 -7.85 9.04
N CYS A 5 4.78 -8.12 10.30
CA CYS A 5 5.38 -7.13 11.18
C CYS A 5 6.78 -6.73 10.64
N PRO A 6 7.06 -5.45 10.36
CA PRO A 6 8.36 -5.01 9.85
C PRO A 6 9.51 -5.17 10.87
N LEU A 7 9.19 -5.47 12.14
CA LEU A 7 10.17 -5.60 13.22
C LEU A 7 10.53 -7.06 13.54
N CYS A 8 9.60 -8.00 13.37
CA CYS A 8 9.82 -9.41 13.72
C CYS A 8 9.31 -10.41 12.68
N SER A 9 8.79 -9.93 11.54
CA SER A 9 8.24 -10.72 10.43
C SER A 9 7.07 -11.66 10.78
N GLN A 10 6.57 -11.60 12.03
CA GLN A 10 5.38 -12.35 12.44
C GLN A 10 4.11 -11.77 11.80
N PRO A 11 3.07 -12.60 11.57
CA PRO A 11 1.79 -12.13 11.06
C PRO A 11 1.20 -11.01 11.93
N LEU A 12 0.59 -10.03 11.28
CA LEU A 12 -0.19 -8.99 11.93
C LEU A 12 -1.68 -9.37 11.88
N ALA A 13 -2.32 -9.31 13.04
CA ALA A 13 -3.77 -9.44 13.17
C ALA A 13 -4.40 -8.06 13.41
N LEU A 14 -5.49 -7.77 12.71
CA LEU A 14 -6.26 -6.55 12.94
C LEU A 14 -7.05 -6.69 14.24
N LYS A 15 -6.77 -5.82 15.22
CA LYS A 15 -7.49 -5.69 16.48
C LYS A 15 -8.11 -4.28 16.54
N ALA A 16 -9.42 -4.20 16.34
CA ALA A 16 -10.15 -2.95 16.20
C ALA A 16 -9.55 -2.03 15.12
N HIS A 17 -8.77 -1.02 15.51
CA HIS A 17 -8.18 -0.01 14.61
C HIS A 17 -6.65 -0.11 14.52
N SER A 18 -6.06 -1.22 14.96
CA SER A 18 -4.60 -1.40 14.98
C SER A 18 -4.22 -2.81 14.55
N TRP A 19 -3.09 -2.92 13.84
CA TRP A 19 -2.48 -4.19 13.46
C TRP A 19 -1.45 -4.60 14.52
N VAL A 20 -1.56 -5.82 15.04
CA VAL A 20 -0.74 -6.31 16.17
C VAL A 20 -0.18 -7.69 15.87
N CYS A 21 1.12 -7.92 16.12
CA CYS A 21 1.72 -9.25 16.05
C CYS A 21 1.82 -9.92 17.43
N ASP A 22 2.18 -11.20 17.49
CA ASP A 22 2.33 -11.95 18.74
C ASP A 22 3.39 -11.38 19.69
N ASN A 23 4.37 -10.64 19.16
CA ASN A 23 5.37 -9.91 19.95
C ASN A 23 4.88 -8.54 20.44
N HIS A 24 3.58 -8.24 20.29
CA HIS A 24 2.93 -7.01 20.73
C HIS A 24 3.42 -5.72 20.06
N HIS A 25 4.04 -5.81 18.87
CA HIS A 25 4.28 -4.62 18.04
C HIS A 25 2.95 -4.18 17.42
N GLN A 26 2.62 -2.89 17.58
CA GLN A 26 1.35 -2.31 17.16
C GLN A 26 1.55 -1.22 16.10
N PHE A 27 0.68 -1.23 15.08
CA PHE A 27 0.63 -0.22 14.02
C PHE A 27 -0.82 0.26 13.87
N ASP A 28 -1.06 1.54 14.18
CA ASP A 28 -2.40 2.11 14.13
C ASP A 28 -2.83 2.45 12.70
N CYS A 29 -4.11 2.25 12.40
CA CYS A 29 -4.71 2.69 11.15
C CYS A 29 -4.93 4.22 11.19
N ALA A 30 -4.48 4.91 10.15
CA ALA A 30 -4.76 6.32 9.95
C ALA A 30 -6.25 6.55 9.67
N LYS A 31 -6.72 7.79 9.86
CA LYS A 31 -8.13 8.13 9.63
C LYS A 31 -8.55 7.96 8.18
N GLU A 32 -7.59 8.06 7.27
CA GLU A 32 -7.72 7.87 5.83
C GLU A 32 -7.72 6.38 5.43
N GLY A 33 -7.59 5.45 6.39
CA GLY A 33 -7.75 4.01 6.20
C GLY A 33 -6.47 3.22 5.92
N TYR A 34 -5.32 3.87 5.75
CA TYR A 34 -4.04 3.20 5.56
C TYR A 34 -3.34 2.86 6.89
N VAL A 35 -2.42 1.90 6.88
CA VAL A 35 -1.54 1.57 8.01
C VAL A 35 -0.09 1.92 7.67
N ASN A 36 0.60 2.64 8.55
CA ASN A 36 2.01 2.95 8.36
C ASN A 36 2.89 1.85 8.94
N LEU A 37 3.48 1.04 8.06
CA LEU A 37 4.39 -0.05 8.43
C LEU A 37 5.87 0.36 8.39
N LEU A 38 6.20 1.65 8.26
CA LEU A 38 7.58 2.13 8.29
C LEU A 38 8.03 2.41 9.74
N PRO A 39 9.03 1.70 10.28
CA PRO A 39 9.50 1.96 11.64
C PRO A 39 10.14 3.35 11.77
N VAL A 40 9.93 4.00 12.92
CA VAL A 40 10.39 5.37 13.20
C VAL A 40 11.90 5.54 12.99
N GLN A 41 12.69 4.52 13.35
CA GLN A 41 14.16 4.50 13.18
C GLN A 41 14.63 4.42 11.72
N PHE A 42 13.74 4.10 10.78
CA PHE A 42 14.02 4.06 9.34
C PHE A 42 13.34 5.21 8.57
N LYS A 43 12.81 6.23 9.26
CA LYS A 43 12.38 7.47 8.60
C LYS A 43 13.61 8.15 7.98
N ARG A 44 13.87 7.88 6.70
CA ARG A 44 14.91 8.55 5.91
C ARG A 44 14.52 10.01 5.67
N SER A 45 15.46 10.91 5.99
CA SER A 45 15.53 12.33 5.62
C SER A 45 14.35 13.22 6.06
N LYS A 46 14.64 14.50 6.31
CA LYS A 46 13.60 15.54 6.44
C LYS A 46 12.91 15.85 5.11
N GLU A 47 13.52 15.43 4.00
CA GLU A 47 13.01 15.56 2.63
C GLU A 47 12.83 14.16 2.02
N PRO A 48 11.73 13.46 2.35
CA PRO A 48 11.44 12.16 1.77
C PRO A 48 10.78 12.33 0.39
N GLY A 49 11.50 11.96 -0.67
CA GLY A 49 10.92 11.64 -1.99
C GLY A 49 10.03 12.72 -2.62
N ASP A 50 8.88 12.29 -3.16
CA ASP A 50 7.92 13.15 -3.87
C ASP A 50 7.26 14.16 -2.92
N SER A 51 7.30 15.45 -3.26
CA SER A 51 6.57 16.50 -2.55
C SER A 51 5.06 16.45 -2.84
N ALA A 52 4.26 17.18 -2.06
CA ALA A 52 2.82 17.30 -2.32
C ALA A 52 2.51 17.84 -3.72
N GLU A 53 3.31 18.82 -4.19
CA GLU A 53 3.19 19.38 -5.54
C GLU A 53 3.51 18.33 -6.61
N MET A 54 4.55 17.51 -6.41
CA MET A 54 4.90 16.43 -7.34
C MET A 54 3.81 15.35 -7.41
N ILE A 55 3.20 15.02 -6.27
CA ILE A 55 2.07 14.09 -6.20
C ILE A 55 0.87 14.65 -6.95
N SER A 56 0.56 15.95 -6.79
CA SER A 56 -0.52 16.61 -7.54
C SER A 56 -0.26 16.58 -9.04
N ALA A 57 0.94 16.98 -9.47
CA ALA A 57 1.30 16.98 -10.90
C ALA A 57 1.23 15.58 -11.52
N ARG A 58 1.67 14.54 -10.77
CA ARG A 58 1.53 13.15 -11.21
C ARG A 58 0.07 12.76 -11.38
N ARG A 59 -0.80 13.15 -10.44
CA ARG A 59 -2.25 12.89 -10.54
C ARG A 59 -2.85 13.57 -11.76
N ASP A 60 -2.58 14.86 -11.95
CA ASP A 60 -3.08 15.63 -13.10
C ASP A 60 -2.67 14.99 -14.45
N PHE A 61 -1.42 14.53 -14.54
CA PHE A 61 -0.91 13.84 -15.72
C PHE A 61 -1.61 12.49 -15.96
N LEU A 62 -1.81 11.69 -14.92
CA LEU A 62 -2.50 10.39 -15.03
C LEU A 62 -3.98 10.56 -15.38
N ASP A 63 -4.64 11.56 -14.78
CA ASP A 63 -6.05 11.90 -15.01
C ASP A 63 -6.30 12.45 -16.43
N ALA A 64 -5.29 13.09 -17.04
CA ALA A 64 -5.32 13.47 -18.44
C ALA A 64 -5.29 12.27 -19.41
N GLY A 65 -5.14 11.04 -18.90
CA GLY A 65 -5.29 9.80 -19.67
C GLY A 65 -4.07 9.40 -20.49
N PHE A 66 -2.93 10.09 -20.36
CA PHE A 66 -1.72 9.76 -21.13
C PHE A 66 -1.25 8.31 -20.91
N TYR A 67 -1.44 7.77 -19.70
CA TYR A 67 -1.07 6.40 -19.35
C TYR A 67 -2.24 5.41 -19.37
N GLN A 68 -3.43 5.87 -19.76
CA GLN A 68 -4.63 5.03 -19.80
C GLN A 68 -4.44 3.75 -20.63
N PRO A 69 -3.81 3.76 -21.83
CA PRO A 69 -3.63 2.53 -22.60
C PRO A 69 -2.80 1.46 -21.87
N MET A 70 -1.80 1.89 -21.10
CA MET A 70 -0.98 0.98 -20.30
C MET A 70 -1.77 0.40 -19.13
N ARG A 71 -2.49 1.25 -18.37
CA ARG A 71 -3.37 0.83 -17.27
C ARG A 71 -4.40 -0.19 -17.76
N ASP A 72 -5.05 0.11 -18.88
CA ASP A 72 -6.10 -0.74 -19.45
C ASP A 72 -5.52 -2.08 -19.92
N LYS A 73 -4.30 -2.09 -20.47
CA LYS A 73 -3.63 -3.34 -20.83
C LYS A 73 -3.27 -4.19 -19.61
N VAL A 74 -2.77 -3.58 -18.53
CA VAL A 74 -2.49 -4.29 -17.28
C VAL A 74 -3.78 -4.87 -16.70
N ALA A 75 -4.86 -4.09 -16.64
CA ALA A 75 -6.16 -4.55 -16.16
C ALA A 75 -6.71 -5.73 -16.98
N GLN A 76 -6.55 -5.69 -18.30
CA GLN A 76 -6.92 -6.80 -19.18
C GLN A 76 -6.14 -8.08 -18.84
N LEU A 77 -4.80 -7.97 -18.70
CA LEU A 77 -3.95 -9.13 -18.38
C LEU A 77 -4.30 -9.67 -16.99
N VAL A 78 -4.51 -8.81 -16.00
CA VAL A 78 -4.93 -9.25 -14.66
C VAL A 78 -6.24 -10.03 -14.74
N ALA A 79 -7.24 -9.57 -15.49
CA ALA A 79 -8.51 -10.28 -15.68
C ALA A 79 -8.36 -11.60 -16.45
N GLU A 80 -7.41 -11.69 -17.39
CA GLU A 80 -7.13 -12.90 -18.18
C GLU A 80 -6.45 -14.00 -17.35
N TYR A 81 -5.55 -13.62 -16.44
CA TYR A 81 -4.72 -14.57 -15.68
C TYR A 81 -5.18 -14.78 -14.23
N LEU A 82 -6.22 -14.08 -13.76
CA LEU A 82 -6.74 -14.25 -12.40
C LEU A 82 -7.40 -15.62 -12.24
N PRO A 83 -7.07 -16.41 -11.21
CA PRO A 83 -7.81 -17.62 -10.89
C PRO A 83 -9.23 -17.30 -10.41
N GLU A 84 -10.18 -18.21 -10.65
CA GLU A 84 -11.60 -17.99 -10.33
C GLU A 84 -11.89 -17.99 -8.81
N ASP A 85 -11.09 -18.71 -8.01
CA ASP A 85 -11.35 -18.89 -6.57
C ASP A 85 -10.74 -17.78 -5.70
N ASN A 86 -11.57 -16.78 -5.40
CA ASN A 86 -11.34 -15.68 -4.46
C ASN A 86 -9.91 -15.07 -4.48
N PRO A 87 -9.42 -14.65 -5.66
CA PRO A 87 -8.10 -14.08 -5.78
C PRO A 87 -7.99 -12.76 -5.03
N GLN A 88 -6.85 -12.55 -4.37
CA GLN A 88 -6.48 -11.26 -3.79
C GLN A 88 -5.28 -10.72 -4.57
N VAL A 89 -5.44 -9.54 -5.14
CA VAL A 89 -4.39 -8.84 -5.90
C VAL A 89 -3.81 -7.73 -5.02
N LEU A 90 -2.48 -7.61 -5.03
CA LEU A 90 -1.76 -6.48 -4.45
C LEU A 90 -1.22 -5.62 -5.61
N ASP A 91 -1.43 -4.31 -5.51
CA ASP A 91 -0.77 -3.27 -6.31
C ASP A 91 0.28 -2.59 -5.43
#